data_AF-V5BEQ7-F1
#
_entry.id   AF-V5BEQ7-F1
#
_cell.length_a   1.000
_cell.length_b   1.000
_cell.length_c   1.000
_cell.angle_alpha   90.00
_cell.angle_beta   90.00
_cell.angle_gamma   90.00
#
_symmetry.space_group_name_H-M   'P 1'
#
loop_
_entity.id
_entity.type
_entity.pdbx_description
1 polymer ?
#
loop_
_entity_poly.entity_id
_entity_poly.type
_entity_poly.pdbx_seq_one_letter_code
_entity_poly.pdbx_strand_id
1 'polypeptide(L)'
;MENDNIAIIGIDESKRLYVTPMREEFPYIYRAAMQVNWDDNGKCLYSPVPSEWTYLQWFQQIIAAANSEYGVSLAISHGTQWESIDNDLKHQILTAMGYKT
;
A
#
# COMPACT_ATOMS: atom_id res chain seq x y z
N MET A 1 -15.79 -7.56 7.22
CA MET A 1 -14.54 -7.49 6.45
C MET A 1 -14.89 -6.87 5.13
N GLU A 2 -14.43 -5.65 4.91
CA GLU A 2 -14.72 -4.88 3.71
C GLU A 2 -13.58 -5.04 2.72
N ASN A 3 -13.88 -5.11 1.42
CA ASN A 3 -12.86 -5.21 0.38
C ASN A 3 -12.81 -3.87 -0.35
N ASP A 4 -11.62 -3.33 -0.51
CA ASP A 4 -11.41 -2.15 -1.35
C ASP A 4 -10.28 -2.39 -2.35
N ASN A 5 -10.47 -1.92 -3.58
CA ASN A 5 -9.43 -2.03 -4.58
C ASN A 5 -8.40 -0.94 -4.36
N ILE A 6 -7.16 -1.22 -4.74
CA ILE A 6 -6.10 -0.22 -4.75
C ILE A 6 -6.21 0.58 -6.05
N ALA A 7 -6.36 1.89 -5.93
CA ALA A 7 -6.33 2.80 -7.07
C ALA A 7 -4.90 3.02 -7.58
N ILE A 8 -3.95 3.30 -6.68
CA ILE A 8 -2.56 3.62 -7.03
C ILE A 8 -1.60 2.92 -6.07
N ILE A 9 -0.50 2.40 -6.62
CA ILE A 9 0.70 2.04 -5.87
C ILE A 9 1.85 2.86 -6.45
N GLY A 10 2.58 3.58 -5.60
CA GLY A 10 3.68 4.41 -6.08
C GLY A 10 4.80 4.67 -5.09
N ILE A 11 5.88 5.25 -5.62
CA ILE A 11 6.98 5.80 -4.83
C ILE A 11 7.00 7.31 -5.02
N ASP A 12 6.86 8.05 -3.92
CA ASP A 12 6.80 9.51 -3.95
C ASP A 12 8.19 10.15 -4.13
N GLU A 13 8.23 11.48 -4.25
CA GLU A 13 9.48 12.24 -4.40
C GLU A 13 10.41 12.08 -3.19
N SER A 14 9.84 11.80 -2.01
CA SER A 14 10.58 11.51 -0.77
C SER A 14 11.06 10.05 -0.68
N LYS A 15 10.87 9.25 -1.73
CA LYS A 15 11.24 7.82 -1.79
C LYS A 15 10.49 6.94 -0.81
N ARG A 16 9.26 7.32 -0.44
CA ARG A 16 8.37 6.50 0.37
C ARG A 16 7.42 5.73 -0.51
N LEU A 17 7.08 4.50 -0.12
CA LEU A 17 5.98 3.79 -0.75
C LEU A 17 4.66 4.42 -0.32
N TYR A 18 3.73 4.58 -1.23
CA TYR A 18 2.34 4.88 -0.92
C TYR A 18 1.37 3.95 -1.66
N VAL A 19 0.21 3.76 -1.04
CA VAL A 19 -0.92 2.99 -1.56
C VAL A 19 -2.17 3.84 -1.39
N THR A 20 -2.81 4.16 -2.51
CA THR A 20 -4.07 4.90 -2.53
C THR A 20 -5.23 3.90 -2.65
N PRO A 21 -6.06 3.73 -1.61
CA PRO A 21 -7.31 2.98 -1.71
C PRO A 21 -8.27 3.65 -2.70
N MET A 22 -9.19 2.88 -3.28
CA MET A 22 -10.16 3.42 -4.23
C MET A 22 -11.31 4.15 -3.54
N ARG A 23 -11.62 3.78 -2.28
CA ARG A 23 -12.79 4.31 -1.55
C ARG A 23 -12.53 4.57 -0.07
N GLU A 24 -11.85 3.66 0.62
CA GLU A 24 -11.69 3.74 2.07
C GLU A 24 -10.69 4.81 2.50
N GLU A 25 -10.86 5.33 3.71
CA GLU A 25 -9.92 6.27 4.32
C GLU A 25 -9.39 5.73 5.64
N PHE A 26 -8.13 6.03 5.96
CA PHE A 26 -7.45 5.44 7.12
C PHE A 26 -6.87 6.48 8.10
N PRO A 27 -7.63 7.50 8.55
CA PRO A 27 -7.10 8.61 9.36
C PRO A 27 -6.46 8.18 10.69
N TYR A 28 -6.85 7.02 11.22
CA TYR A 28 -6.33 6.43 12.46
C TYR A 28 -5.36 5.26 12.26
N ILE A 29 -4.81 5.05 11.06
CA ILE A 29 -3.93 3.90 10.78
C ILE A 29 -2.72 3.77 11.73
N TYR A 30 -2.26 4.89 12.31
CA TYR A 30 -1.19 4.90 13.31
C TYR A 30 -1.45 3.97 14.51
N ARG A 31 -2.71 3.66 14.81
CA ARG A 31 -3.12 2.76 15.91
C ARG A 31 -2.75 1.30 15.65
N ALA A 32 -2.52 0.92 14.40
CA ALA A 32 -2.00 -0.40 14.05
C ALA A 32 -0.61 -0.68 14.67
N ALA A 33 0.12 0.36 15.09
CA ALA A 33 1.50 0.27 15.59
C ALA A 33 2.48 -0.37 14.58
N MET A 34 2.19 -0.22 13.28
CA MET A 34 2.91 -0.85 12.16
C MET A 34 3.81 0.12 11.39
N GLN A 35 4.01 1.35 11.91
CA GLN A 35 4.76 2.45 11.28
C GLN A 35 4.20 2.94 9.93
N VAL A 36 3.00 2.51 9.58
CA VAL A 36 2.24 3.00 8.43
C VAL A 36 1.51 4.28 8.84
N ASN A 37 1.52 5.27 7.96
CA ASN A 37 0.88 6.57 8.18
C ASN A 37 -0.18 6.83 7.11
N TRP A 38 -1.07 7.79 7.39
CA TRP A 38 -2.08 8.27 6.47
C TRP A 38 -1.78 9.72 6.08
N ASP A 39 -1.85 10.03 4.79
CA ASP A 39 -1.86 11.41 4.28
C ASP A 39 -3.29 11.79 3.94
N ASP A 40 -3.87 12.73 4.69
CA ASP A 40 -5.25 13.15 4.50
C ASP A 40 -5.45 13.98 3.23
N ASN A 41 -4.41 14.65 2.74
CA ASN A 41 -4.49 15.42 1.49
C ASN A 41 -4.39 14.51 0.27
N GLY A 42 -3.44 13.57 0.30
CA GLY A 42 -3.22 12.59 -0.75
C GLY A 42 -4.19 11.40 -0.73
N LYS A 43 -4.95 11.26 0.36
CA LYS A 43 -5.85 10.13 0.64
C LYS A 43 -5.15 8.78 0.43
N CYS A 44 -3.94 8.66 0.97
CA CYS A 44 -3.12 7.47 0.79
C CYS A 44 -2.43 7.01 2.09
N LEU A 45 -2.20 5.70 2.15
CA LEU A 45 -1.34 5.08 3.14
C LEU A 45 0.10 5.18 2.66
N TYR A 46 1.05 5.47 3.55
CA TYR A 46 2.46 5.51 3.18
C TYR A 46 3.40 4.94 4.24
N SER A 47 4.54 4.42 3.77
CA SER A 47 5.62 3.90 4.59
C SER A 47 6.63 4.98 4.97
N PRO A 48 7.51 4.73 5.95
CA PRO A 48 8.79 5.42 6.03
C PRO A 48 9.63 5.18 4.75
N VAL A 49 10.70 5.96 4.59
CA VAL A 49 11.69 5.67 3.55
C VAL A 49 12.33 4.30 3.86
N PRO A 50 12.38 3.36 2.91
CA PRO A 50 13.04 2.08 3.09
C PRO A 50 14.47 2.22 3.61
N SER A 51 14.80 1.45 4.65
CA SER A 51 16.17 1.32 5.17
C SER A 51 16.52 -0.18 5.29
N GLU A 52 15.96 -0.86 6.28
CA GLU A 52 16.12 -2.30 6.50
C GLU A 52 15.10 -3.12 5.72
N TRP A 53 13.90 -2.58 5.53
CA TRP A 53 12.82 -3.25 4.82
C TRP A 53 12.75 -2.80 3.37
N THR A 54 12.55 -3.75 2.48
CA THR A 54 12.33 -3.48 1.05
C THR A 54 10.96 -2.86 0.80
N TYR A 55 10.77 -2.28 -0.38
CA TYR A 55 9.45 -1.80 -0.80
C TYR A 55 8.38 -2.90 -0.78
N LEU A 56 8.71 -4.14 -1.13
CA LEU A 56 7.78 -5.26 -1.06
C LEU A 56 7.32 -5.52 0.38
N GLN A 57 8.24 -5.50 1.34
CA GLN A 57 7.92 -5.70 2.76
C GLN A 57 7.04 -4.56 3.28
N TRP A 58 7.34 -3.31 2.90
CA TRP A 58 6.49 -2.17 3.25
C TRP A 58 5.11 -2.24 2.61
N PHE A 59 5.00 -2.72 1.37
CA PHE A 59 3.71 -2.97 0.73
C PHE A 59 2.89 -3.96 1.56
N GLN A 60 3.47 -5.12 1.89
CA GLN A 60 2.81 -6.14 2.72
C GLN A 60 2.40 -5.59 4.10
N GLN A 61 3.25 -4.75 4.70
CA GLN A 61 2.96 -4.09 5.97
C GLN A 61 1.77 -3.12 5.85
N ILE A 62 1.66 -2.35 4.77
CA ILE A 62 0.52 -1.47 4.51
C ILE A 62 -0.77 -2.27 4.41
N ILE A 63 -0.77 -3.38 3.65
CA ILE A 63 -1.95 -4.24 3.53
C ILE A 63 -2.35 -4.82 4.90
N ALA A 64 -1.38 -5.30 5.67
CA ALA A 64 -1.62 -5.85 7.00
C ALA A 64 -2.08 -4.79 8.02
N ALA A 65 -1.61 -3.54 7.92
CA ALA A 65 -2.08 -2.44 8.76
C ALA A 65 -3.53 -2.08 8.47
N ALA A 66 -3.91 -1.97 7.19
CA ALA A 66 -5.30 -1.71 6.80
C ALA A 66 -6.24 -2.81 7.30
N ASN A 67 -5.82 -4.08 7.18
CA ASN A 67 -6.61 -5.21 7.63
C ASN A 67 -6.72 -5.28 9.17
N SER A 68 -5.63 -5.10 9.89
CA SER A 68 -5.62 -5.24 11.35
C SER A 68 -6.38 -4.12 12.07
N GLU A 69 -6.24 -2.87 11.63
CA GLU A 69 -6.87 -1.72 12.30
C GLU A 69 -8.31 -1.49 11.82
N TYR A 70 -8.60 -1.68 10.53
CA TYR A 70 -9.92 -1.36 9.95
C TYR A 70 -10.71 -2.58 9.49
N GLY A 71 -10.12 -3.78 9.47
CA GLY A 71 -10.77 -4.95 8.88
C GLY A 71 -10.99 -4.84 7.37
N VAL A 72 -10.21 -3.98 6.69
CA VAL A 72 -10.27 -3.73 5.25
C VAL A 72 -9.21 -4.57 4.53
N SER A 73 -9.63 -5.33 3.54
CA SER A 73 -8.74 -6.06 2.64
C SER A 73 -8.51 -5.24 1.38
N LEU A 74 -7.29 -4.72 1.23
CA LEU A 74 -6.86 -4.00 0.03
C LEU A 74 -6.41 -5.00 -1.05
N ALA A 75 -6.96 -4.87 -2.25
CA ALA A 75 -6.70 -5.77 -3.37
C ALA A 75 -6.21 -5.04 -4.62
N ILE A 76 -5.26 -5.64 -5.33
CA ILE A 76 -4.83 -5.14 -6.64
C ILE A 76 -5.91 -5.49 -7.68
N SER A 77 -6.18 -4.58 -8.61
CA SER A 77 -7.13 -4.82 -9.69
C SER A 77 -6.51 -4.47 -11.04
N HIS A 78 -7.21 -4.80 -12.14
CA HIS A 78 -6.81 -4.35 -13.48
C HIS A 78 -6.80 -2.81 -13.62
N GLY A 79 -7.51 -2.09 -12.74
CA GLY A 79 -7.53 -0.64 -12.70
C GLY A 79 -6.42 -0.02 -11.83
N THR A 80 -5.63 -0.83 -11.12
CA THR A 80 -4.57 -0.31 -10.26
C THR A 80 -3.46 0.31 -11.11
N GLN A 81 -3.23 1.60 -10.89
CA GLN A 81 -2.17 2.37 -11.51
C GLN A 81 -0.86 2.21 -10.73
N TRP A 82 0.26 2.30 -11.46
CA TRP A 82 1.59 2.11 -10.91
C TRP A 82 2.42 3.36 -11.23
N GLU A 83 2.87 4.07 -10.20
CA GLU A 83 3.54 5.37 -10.36
C GLU A 83 4.97 5.29 -9.82
N SER A 84 5.96 5.54 -10.68
CA SER A 84 7.38 5.47 -10.29
C SER A 84 7.80 4.10 -9.69
N ILE A 85 7.11 3.02 -10.08
CA ILE A 85 7.42 1.63 -9.73
C ILE A 85 8.05 0.95 -10.95
N ASP A 86 9.24 0.38 -10.80
CA ASP A 86 9.86 -0.42 -11.87
C ASP A 86 9.17 -1.77 -12.06
N ASN A 87 9.43 -2.42 -13.20
CA ASN A 87 8.78 -3.68 -13.56
C ASN A 87 9.15 -4.83 -12.62
N ASP A 88 10.34 -4.82 -12.02
CA ASP A 88 10.79 -5.88 -11.12
C ASP A 88 10.00 -5.83 -9.81
N LEU A 89 9.93 -4.65 -9.17
CA LEU A 89 9.14 -4.44 -7.97
C LEU A 89 7.65 -4.70 -8.21
N LYS A 90 7.10 -4.23 -9.35
CA LYS A 90 5.72 -4.53 -9.74
C LYS A 90 5.47 -6.05 -9.84
N HIS A 91 6.36 -6.78 -10.49
CA HIS A 91 6.27 -8.24 -10.62
C HIS A 91 6.34 -8.92 -9.25
N GLN A 92 7.25 -8.50 -8.37
CA GLN A 92 7.36 -9.00 -7.00
C GLN A 92 6.05 -8.81 -6.22
N ILE A 93 5.46 -7.60 -6.28
CA ILE A 93 4.19 -7.28 -5.60
C ILE A 93 3.04 -8.14 -6.14
N LEU A 94 2.90 -8.25 -7.46
CA LEU A 94 1.85 -9.06 -8.09
C LEU A 94 1.98 -10.54 -7.70
N THR A 95 3.20 -11.08 -7.75
CA THR A 95 3.49 -12.46 -7.34
C THR A 95 3.13 -12.68 -5.88
N ALA A 96 3.53 -11.77 -4.98
CA ALA A 96 3.24 -11.86 -3.56
C ALA A 96 1.75 -11.82 -3.24
N MET A 97 0.95 -11.13 -4.06
CA MET A 97 -0.51 -11.08 -3.93
C MET A 97 -1.23 -12.23 -4.65
N GLY A 98 -0.50 -13.20 -5.22
CA GLY A 98 -1.06 -14.39 -5.85
C GLY A 98 -1.50 -14.20 -7.31
N TYR A 99 -1.14 -13.09 -7.95
CA TYR A 99 -1.38 -12.89 -9.38
C TYR A 99 -0.29 -13.62 -10.18
N LYS A 100 -0.70 -14.37 -11.19
CA LYS A 100 0.23 -14.98 -12.16
C LYS A 100 0.58 -13.92 -13.20
N THR A 101 1.86 -13.57 -13.28
CA THR A 101 2.47 -12.66 -14.25
C THR A 101 3.05 -13.38 -15.45
#